data_AF-A0A7W2JQZ6-F1
#
_entry.id   AF-A0A7W2JQZ6-F1
#
_cell.length_a   1.000
_cell.length_b   1.000
_cell.length_c   1.000
_cell.angle_alpha   90.00
_cell.angle_beta   90.00
_cell.angle_gamma   90.00
#
_symmetry.space_group_name_H-M   'P 1'
#
loop_
_entity.id
_entity.type
_entity.pdbx_description
1 polymer ?
#
loop_
_entity_poly.entity_id
_entity_poly.type
_entity_poly.pdbx_seq_one_letter_code
_entity_poly.pdbx_strand_id
1 'polypeptide(L)'
;MKTTEATPLNDNQVELDTPIKRGDTEIALVSLRKPTSGELRGLHLSELLQIDVASLIKLIPRITDLNEYEASRLDPADLFAIGTKVASFLLQKRMKTDASLVA
;
A
#
# COMPACT_ATOMS: atom_id res chain seq x y z
N MET A 1 10.07 29.08 17.95
CA MET A 1 10.17 28.45 16.61
C MET A 1 9.56 27.07 16.75
N LYS A 2 8.44 26.80 16.09
CA LYS A 2 7.72 25.52 16.22
C LYS A 2 8.44 24.50 15.36
N THR A 3 9.20 23.61 15.99
CA THR A 3 9.81 22.45 15.32
C THR A 3 8.67 21.59 14.79
N THR A 4 8.54 21.51 13.47
CA THR A 4 7.71 20.48 12.82
C THR A 4 8.46 19.17 13.00
N GLU A 5 8.13 18.44 14.06
CA GLU A 5 8.49 17.03 14.17
C GLU A 5 7.83 16.31 13.00
N ALA A 6 8.63 15.76 12.08
CA ALA A 6 8.14 14.77 11.14
C ALA A 6 7.72 13.56 11.95
N THR A 7 6.41 13.42 12.20
CA THR A 7 5.83 12.21 12.80
C THR A 7 6.34 11.02 11.99
N PRO A 8 6.97 10.01 12.61
CA PRO A 8 7.45 8.85 11.88
C PRO A 8 6.27 8.26 11.12
N LEU A 9 6.44 8.06 9.82
CA LEU A 9 5.47 7.37 8.99
C LEU A 9 5.08 6.07 9.70
N ASN A 10 3.79 5.90 9.96
CA ASN A 10 3.32 4.65 10.52
C ASN A 10 3.73 3.53 9.54
N ASP A 11 4.13 2.35 10.03
CA ASP A 11 4.62 1.26 9.17
C ASP A 11 3.72 1.00 7.95
N ASN A 12 2.40 1.22 8.08
CA ASN A 12 1.43 1.00 7.02
C ASN A 12 1.12 2.22 6.15
N GLN A 13 1.99 3.22 6.10
CA GLN A 13 1.83 4.39 5.25
C GLN A 13 2.86 4.40 4.12
N VAL A 14 2.43 4.87 2.95
CA VAL A 14 3.28 5.05 1.77
C VAL A 14 3.14 6.50 1.33
N GLU A 15 4.25 7.24 1.32
CA GLU A 15 4.34 8.56 0.70
C GLU A 15 4.43 8.36 -0.82
N LEU A 16 3.62 9.10 -1.57
CA LEU A 16 3.57 9.02 -3.02
C LEU A 16 4.56 10.01 -3.62
N ASP A 17 5.37 9.54 -4.55
CA ASP A 17 6.23 10.39 -5.38
C ASP A 17 5.36 11.25 -6.32
N THR A 18 4.22 10.71 -6.76
CA THR A 18 3.24 11.44 -7.57
C THR A 18 1.90 11.56 -6.83
N PRO A 19 1.65 12.69 -6.14
CA PRO A 19 0.42 12.89 -5.39
C PRO A 19 -0.84 12.82 -6.25
N ILE A 20 -1.90 12.23 -5.71
CA ILE A 20 -3.19 12.10 -6.38
C ILE A 20 -4.01 13.36 -6.13
N LYS A 21 -4.52 13.98 -7.21
CA LYS A 21 -5.40 15.15 -7.13
C LYS A 21 -6.87 14.75 -7.09
N ARG A 22 -7.57 15.15 -6.03
CA ARG A 22 -9.00 14.95 -5.81
C ARG A 22 -9.67 16.31 -5.61
N GLY A 23 -10.03 16.96 -6.73
CA GLY A 23 -10.50 18.35 -6.72
C GLY A 23 -9.41 19.28 -6.21
N ASP A 24 -9.69 20.01 -5.13
CA ASP A 24 -8.73 20.91 -4.46
C ASP A 24 -7.84 20.18 -3.43
N THR A 25 -8.07 18.88 -3.21
CA THR A 25 -7.28 18.08 -2.26
C THR A 25 -6.16 17.33 -2.99
N GLU A 26 -4.99 17.27 -2.37
CA GLU A 26 -3.85 16.50 -2.84
C GLU A 26 -3.53 15.40 -1.82
N ILE A 27 -3.46 14.17 -2.31
CA ILE A 27 -3.16 12.98 -1.50
C ILE A 27 -1.72 12.60 -1.81
N ALA A 28 -0.79 13.05 -0.97
CA ALA A 28 0.62 12.67 -1.04
C ALA A 28 0.95 11.49 -0.11
N LEU A 29 0.03 11.11 0.78
CA LEU A 29 0.24 10.05 1.75
C LEU A 29 -0.94 9.09 1.77
N VAL A 30 -0.66 7.81 1.52
CA VAL A 30 -1.67 6.75 1.52
C VAL A 30 -1.49 5.88 2.75
N SER A 31 -2.55 5.71 3.52
CA SER A 31 -2.59 4.77 4.64
C SER A 31 -3.21 3.45 4.19
N LEU A 32 -2.51 2.35 4.43
CA LEU A 32 -2.96 0.99 4.11
C LEU A 32 -3.39 0.27 5.39
N ARG A 33 -4.47 -0.51 5.31
CA ARG A 33 -4.86 -1.46 6.36
C ARG A 33 -4.47 -2.87 5.96
N LYS A 34 -4.11 -3.70 6.94
CA LYS A 34 -3.96 -5.15 6.71
C LYS A 34 -5.30 -5.74 6.24
N PRO A 35 -5.37 -6.39 5.06
CA PRO A 35 -6.60 -6.99 4.55
C PRO A 35 -7.04 -8.17 5.41
N THR A 36 -8.36 -8.33 5.54
CA THR A 36 -9.00 -9.56 6.01
C THR A 36 -9.24 -10.52 4.84
N SER A 37 -9.43 -11.82 5.12
CA SER A 37 -9.62 -12.82 4.06
C SER A 37 -10.81 -12.55 3.14
N GLY A 38 -11.87 -11.90 3.65
CA GLY A 38 -13.04 -11.54 2.85
C GLY A 38 -12.75 -10.48 1.79
N GLU A 39 -11.79 -9.60 2.04
CA GLU A 39 -11.37 -8.53 1.13
C GLU A 39 -10.48 -9.05 0.00
N LEU A 40 -9.95 -10.26 0.14
CA LEU A 40 -9.15 -10.94 -0.88
C LEU A 40 -10.02 -11.79 -1.82
N ARG A 41 -11.35 -11.78 -1.66
CA ARG A 41 -12.26 -12.53 -2.53
C ARG A 41 -12.09 -12.10 -3.98
N GLY A 42 -11.97 -13.10 -4.86
CA GLY A 42 -11.80 -12.91 -6.29
C GLY A 42 -10.37 -12.53 -6.72
N LEU A 43 -9.39 -12.66 -5.82
CA LEU A 43 -7.97 -12.44 -6.08
C LEU A 43 -7.19 -13.72 -5.76
N HIS A 44 -6.13 -14.00 -6.52
CA HIS A 44 -5.21 -15.07 -6.19
C HIS A 44 -4.09 -14.54 -5.30
N LEU A 45 -3.80 -15.21 -4.17
CA LEU A 45 -2.72 -14.79 -3.27
C LEU A 45 -1.35 -14.77 -3.95
N SER A 46 -1.12 -15.67 -4.90
CA SER A 46 0.11 -15.72 -5.71
C SER A 46 0.30 -14.45 -6.55
N GLU A 47 -0.77 -13.90 -7.12
CA GLU A 47 -0.73 -12.66 -7.89
C GLU A 47 -0.37 -11.46 -7.01
N LEU A 48 -0.87 -11.43 -5.78
CA LEU A 48 -0.51 -10.38 -4.81
C LEU A 48 0.96 -10.47 -4.38
N LEU A 49 1.51 -11.69 -4.24
CA LEU A 49 2.94 -11.89 -3.97
C LEU A 49 3.83 -11.52 -5.16
N GLN A 50 3.30 -11.64 -6.37
CA GLN A 50 3.97 -11.25 -7.62
C GLN A 50 3.74 -9.77 -7.98
N ILE A 51 3.01 -9.02 -7.14
CA ILE A 51 2.73 -7.59 -7.35
C ILE A 51 2.00 -7.38 -8.70
N ASP A 52 1.04 -8.27 -9.00
CA ASP A 52 0.23 -8.15 -10.21
C ASP A 52 -0.64 -6.88 -10.17
N VAL A 53 -0.55 -6.08 -11.22
CA VAL A 53 -1.19 -4.76 -11.32
C VAL A 53 -2.71 -4.87 -11.24
N ALA A 54 -3.32 -5.83 -11.94
CA ALA A 54 -4.77 -5.97 -11.97
C ALA A 54 -5.32 -6.40 -10.60
N SER A 55 -4.61 -7.29 -9.91
CA SER A 55 -4.96 -7.70 -8.54
C SER A 55 -4.76 -6.57 -7.52
N LEU A 56 -3.73 -5.75 -7.67
CA LEU A 56 -3.52 -4.57 -6.83
C LEU A 56 -4.60 -3.50 -7.02
N ILE A 57 -4.94 -3.15 -8.26
CA ILE A 57 -5.99 -2.15 -8.57
C ILE A 57 -7.34 -2.54 -7.93
N LYS A 58 -7.65 -3.84 -7.88
CA LYS A 58 -8.86 -4.36 -7.21
C LYS A 58 -8.79 -4.32 -5.69
N LEU A 59 -7.60 -4.48 -5.11
CA LEU A 59 -7.40 -4.60 -3.67
C LEU A 59 -7.20 -3.25 -2.98
N ILE A 60 -6.41 -2.36 -3.56
CA ILE A 60 -6.08 -1.03 -3.02
C ILE A 60 -7.33 -0.28 -2.50
N PRO A 61 -8.43 -0.16 -3.26
CA PRO A 61 -9.61 0.55 -2.78
C PRO A 61 -10.37 -0.15 -1.64
N ARG A 62 -10.03 -1.41 -1.33
CA ARG A 62 -10.63 -2.14 -0.19
C ARG A 62 -9.89 -1.84 1.12
N ILE A 63 -8.61 -1.47 1.03
CA ILE A 63 -7.72 -1.33 2.19
C ILE A 63 -7.14 0.08 2.37
N THR A 64 -7.51 1.03 1.52
CA THR A 64 -7.10 2.43 1.55
C THR A 64 -8.31 3.33 1.30
N ASP A 65 -8.13 4.65 1.45
CA ASP A 65 -9.14 5.66 1.08
C ASP A 65 -9.11 6.04 -0.41
N LEU A 66 -8.33 5.32 -1.21
CA LEU A 66 -8.31 5.48 -2.67
C LEU A 66 -9.47 4.72 -3.29
N ASN A 67 -9.95 5.20 -4.44
CA ASN A 67 -10.89 4.44 -5.28
C ASN A 67 -10.14 3.70 -6.41
N GLU A 68 -10.86 2.83 -7.13
CA GLU A 68 -10.28 2.02 -8.22
C GLU A 68 -9.71 2.88 -9.35
N TYR A 69 -10.35 4.01 -9.66
CA TYR A 69 -9.89 4.93 -10.69
C TYR A 69 -8.55 5.58 -10.31
N GLU A 70 -8.40 6.00 -9.06
CA GLU A 70 -7.15 6.55 -8.53
C GLU A 70 -6.06 5.48 -8.49
N ALA A 71 -6.37 4.27 -8.01
CA ALA A 71 -5.43 3.15 -7.99
C ALA A 71 -4.92 2.78 -9.40
N SER A 72 -5.78 2.85 -10.42
CA SER A 72 -5.41 2.58 -11.82
C SER A 72 -4.50 3.63 -12.46
N ARG A 73 -4.33 4.79 -11.80
CA ARG A 73 -3.56 5.94 -12.29
C ARG A 73 -2.36 6.28 -11.42
N LEU A 74 -2.06 5.45 -10.42
CA LEU A 74 -0.83 5.57 -9.66
C LEU A 74 0.37 5.49 -10.59
N ASP A 75 1.41 6.24 -10.27
CA ASP A 75 2.70 6.06 -10.92
C ASP A 75 3.21 4.63 -10.67
N PRO A 76 3.93 4.00 -11.62
CA PRO A 76 4.46 2.65 -11.42
C PRO A 76 5.32 2.49 -10.17
N ALA A 77 6.09 3.51 -9.76
CA ALA A 77 6.89 3.46 -8.54
C ALA A 77 6.00 3.43 -7.28
N ASP A 78 4.99 4.29 -7.24
CA ASP A 78 4.01 4.35 -6.16
C ASP A 78 3.19 3.06 -6.04
N LEU A 79 2.74 2.52 -7.18
CA LEU A 79 2.03 1.24 -7.23
C LEU A 79 2.90 0.10 -6.72
N PHE A 80 4.19 0.07 -7.10
CA PHE A 80 5.13 -0.92 -6.61
C PHE A 80 5.37 -0.79 -5.11
N ALA A 81 5.55 0.43 -4.59
CA ALA A 81 5.70 0.68 -3.15
C ALA A 81 4.48 0.18 -2.35
N ILE A 82 3.27 0.50 -2.80
CA ILE A 82 2.02 -0.02 -2.23
C ILE A 82 1.96 -1.55 -2.32
N GLY A 83 2.33 -2.12 -3.48
CA GLY A 83 2.31 -3.55 -3.72
C GLY A 83 3.28 -4.34 -2.83
N THR A 84 4.49 -3.84 -2.60
CA THR A 84 5.44 -4.44 -1.64
C THR A 84 4.89 -4.42 -0.22
N LYS A 85 4.21 -3.34 0.18
CA LYS A 85 3.53 -3.27 1.48
C LYS A 85 2.41 -4.31 1.58
N VAL A 86 1.61 -4.46 0.53
CA VAL A 86 0.56 -5.50 0.44
C VAL A 86 1.15 -6.90 0.58
N ALA A 87 2.21 -7.22 -0.18
CA ALA A 87 2.88 -8.51 -0.09
C ALA A 87 3.41 -8.77 1.33
N SER A 88 3.95 -7.74 1.98
CA SER A 88 4.39 -7.82 3.38
C SER A 88 3.26 -8.21 4.32
N PHE A 89 2.01 -7.82 4.08
CA PHE A 89 0.88 -8.19 4.95
C PHE A 89 0.53 -9.68 4.92
N LEU A 90 0.89 -10.36 3.83
CA LEU A 90 0.64 -11.79 3.64
C LEU A 90 1.67 -12.66 4.36
N LEU A 91 2.83 -12.10 4.75
CA LEU A 91 3.86 -12.82 5.49
C LEU A 91 3.44 -13.06 6.94
N GLN A 92 3.68 -14.29 7.41
CA GLN A 92 3.52 -14.63 8.83
C GLN A 92 4.51 -13.85 9.69
N LYS A 93 4.13 -13.53 10.93
CA LYS A 93 4.95 -12.75 11.86
C LYS A 93 6.39 -13.29 11.97
N ARG A 94 6.55 -14.61 12.07
CA ARG A 94 7.87 -15.27 12.13
C ARG A 94 8.77 -14.99 10.92
N MET A 95 8.19 -14.90 9.72
CA MET A 95 8.94 -14.67 8.48
C MET A 95 9.37 -13.21 8.34
N LYS A 96 8.59 -12.27 8.90
CA LYS A 96 8.97 -10.85 8.93
C LYS A 96 10.19 -10.61 9.81
N THR A 97 10.24 -11.27 10.96
CA THR A 97 11.38 -11.17 11.89
C THR A 97 12.65 -11.74 11.27
N ASP A 98 12.57 -12.87 10.57
CA ASP A 98 13.72 -13.47 9.89
C ASP A 98 14.29 -12.55 8.80
N ALA A 99 13.43 -11.96 7.96
CA ALA A 99 13.84 -11.02 6.92
C ALA A 99 14.53 -9.75 7.48
N SER A 100 14.12 -9.26 8.65
CA SER A 100 14.74 -8.10 9.29
C SER A 100 16.08 -8.38 9.97
N LEU A 101 16.42 -9.65 10.21
CA LEU A 101 17.67 -10.06 10.88
C LEU A 101 18.79 -10.41 9.88
N VAL A 102 18.46 -10.50 8.60
CA VAL A 102 19.39 -10.85 7.50
C VAL A 102 19.80 -9.62 6.68
N ALA A 103 19.23 -8.44 6.98
CA ALA A 103 19.53 -7.16 6.33
C ALA A 103 20.57 -6.34 7.12
#